data_AF-A0A917AT71-F1
#
_entry.id   AF-A0A917AT71-F1
#
_cell.length_a   1.000
_cell.length_b   1.000
_cell.length_c   1.000
_cell.angle_alpha   90.00
_cell.angle_beta   90.00
_cell.angle_gamma   90.00
#
_symmetry.space_group_name_H-M   'P 1'
#
loop_
_entity.id
_entity.type
_entity.pdbx_description
1 polymer ?
#
loop_
_entity_poly.entity_id
_entity_poly.type
_entity_poly.pdbx_seq_one_letter_code
_entity_poly.pdbx_strand_id
1 'polypeptide(L)'
;MIYDFLREKLFISASIGVVWLAFVLIVNYTEWREVDITDMPISGWVIPILFVVLTIFIIGWEERKKDTSERFSLMVKEEGAFYEYMAEYPLDKRDKFVYVSIDGSKCRDIDSLFQEFERKLKFPSHFKHDWSNFEVCINDLSWMKAPGYLIFICNLDQVLPEDDENFEVFIRSLKKACREWKVKKRIILGVDLYIEAHCTPDKEAGMMTRLEKIELTEIKVINRTIPE
;
A
#
# COMPACT_ATOMS: atom_id res chain seq x y z
N MET A 1 6.80 3.67 18.95
CA MET A 1 7.24 5.09 18.87
C MET A 1 8.67 5.32 19.36
N ILE A 2 8.98 5.22 20.67
CA ILE A 2 10.39 5.34 21.15
C ILE A 2 11.27 4.20 20.62
N TYR A 3 10.72 2.98 20.55
CA TYR A 3 11.43 1.81 20.04
C TYR A 3 11.75 1.91 18.54
N ASP A 4 10.82 2.42 17.73
CA ASP A 4 11.02 2.60 16.28
C ASP A 4 12.01 3.72 15.99
N PHE A 5 11.94 4.82 16.75
CA PHE A 5 12.87 5.94 16.65
C PHE A 5 14.29 5.54 17.10
N LEU A 6 14.42 4.81 18.22
CA LEU A 6 15.70 4.28 18.68
C LEU A 6 16.27 3.24 17.71
N ARG A 7 15.42 2.41 17.11
CA ARG A 7 15.83 1.42 16.10
C ARG A 7 16.34 2.08 14.83
N GLU A 8 15.66 3.11 14.34
CA GLU A 8 16.10 3.87 13.16
C GLU A 8 17.44 4.59 13.41
N LYS A 9 17.61 5.19 14.60
CA LYS A 9 18.87 5.82 15.01
C LYS A 9 20.01 4.81 15.22
N LEU A 10 19.73 3.65 15.84
CA LEU A 10 20.69 2.56 16.01
C LEU A 10 21.09 1.95 14.66
N PHE A 11 20.15 1.81 13.73
CA PHE A 11 20.37 1.31 12.37
C PHE A 11 21.23 2.24 11.52
N ILE A 12 21.00 3.56 11.61
CA ILE A 12 21.87 4.57 10.98
C ILE A 12 23.27 4.53 11.62
N SER A 13 23.37 4.40 12.95
CA SER A 13 24.67 4.32 13.63
C SER A 13 25.46 3.05 13.28
N ALA A 14 24.79 1.90 13.13
CA ALA A 14 25.42 0.65 12.73
C ALA A 14 25.89 0.70 11.27
N SER A 15 25.11 1.32 10.39
CA SER A 15 25.46 1.50 8.98
C SER A 15 26.63 2.47 8.81
N ILE A 16 26.63 3.58 9.55
CA ILE A 16 27.77 4.52 9.61
C ILE A 16 28.99 3.83 10.22
N GLY A 17 28.83 2.99 11.25
CA GLY A 17 29.91 2.22 11.86
C GLY A 17 30.56 1.25 10.88
N VAL A 18 29.78 0.54 10.07
CA VAL A 18 30.29 -0.38 9.04
C VAL A 18 30.98 0.38 7.89
N VAL A 19 30.43 1.52 7.46
CA VAL A 19 31.06 2.39 6.44
C VAL A 19 32.33 3.04 6.99
N TRP A 20 32.37 3.42 8.27
CA TRP A 20 33.55 3.98 8.93
C TRP A 20 34.63 2.92 9.15
N LEU A 21 34.26 1.69 9.52
CA LEU A 21 35.21 0.57 9.60
C LEU A 21 35.80 0.24 8.22
N ALA A 22 34.95 0.22 7.19
CA ALA A 22 35.40 0.03 5.81
C ALA A 22 36.32 1.18 5.36
N PHE A 23 36.00 2.43 5.70
CA PHE A 23 36.83 3.59 5.40
C PHE A 23 38.16 3.56 6.15
N VAL A 24 38.18 3.22 7.45
CA VAL A 24 39.41 3.08 8.25
C VAL A 24 40.28 1.94 7.72
N LEU A 25 39.68 0.83 7.29
CA LEU A 25 40.43 -0.28 6.66
C LEU A 25 40.98 0.12 5.29
N ILE A 26 40.24 0.89 4.49
CA ILE A 26 40.69 1.40 3.19
C ILE A 26 41.82 2.43 3.37
N VAL A 27 41.67 3.39 4.30
CA VAL A 27 42.65 4.46 4.54
C VAL A 27 43.93 3.93 5.20
N ASN A 28 43.84 2.99 6.16
CA ASN A 28 45.04 2.32 6.68
C ASN A 28 45.77 1.47 5.61
N TYR A 29 45.07 1.02 4.57
CA TYR A 29 45.68 0.24 3.49
C TYR A 29 46.41 1.13 2.47
N THR A 30 46.02 2.40 2.33
CA THR A 30 46.63 3.34 1.37
C THR A 30 48.02 3.88 1.75
N GLU A 31 48.56 3.57 2.94
CA GLU A 31 49.94 3.90 3.31
C GLU A 31 50.99 2.84 2.90
N TRP A 32 50.59 1.75 2.26
CA TRP A 32 51.51 0.72 1.77
C TRP A 32 51.72 0.79 0.25
N ARG A 33 53.00 1.05 -0.09
CA ARG A 33 53.71 1.06 -1.38
C ARG A 33 53.07 0.34 -2.57
N GLU A 34 53.31 0.91 -3.76
CA GLU A 34 53.32 0.30 -5.11
C GLU A 34 53.07 -1.22 -5.11
N VAL A 35 51.81 -1.62 -5.31
CA VAL A 35 51.42 -3.04 -5.43
C VAL A 35 51.14 -3.34 -6.90
N ASP A 36 51.95 -4.23 -7.48
CA ASP A 36 51.73 -4.83 -8.79
C ASP A 36 50.48 -5.72 -8.74
N ILE A 37 49.54 -5.47 -9.64
CA ILE A 37 48.15 -5.96 -9.60
C ILE A 37 48.08 -7.44 -10.05
N THR A 38 49.18 -8.00 -10.55
CA THR A 38 49.22 -9.35 -11.15
C THR A 38 49.39 -10.50 -10.15
N ASP A 39 49.80 -10.23 -8.91
CA ASP A 39 50.06 -11.25 -7.87
C ASP A 39 49.02 -11.27 -6.72
N MET A 40 47.86 -10.62 -6.89
CA MET A 40 46.83 -10.62 -5.84
C MET A 40 46.09 -11.96 -5.75
N PRO A 41 46.08 -12.65 -4.59
CA PRO A 41 45.23 -13.80 -4.38
C PRO A 41 43.76 -13.34 -4.35
N ILE A 42 42.95 -13.88 -5.26
CA ILE A 42 41.51 -13.59 -5.46
C ILE A 42 40.69 -13.79 -4.15
N SER A 43 41.27 -14.41 -3.11
CA SER A 43 40.58 -14.85 -1.89
C SER A 43 40.36 -13.77 -0.81
N GLY A 44 41.07 -12.64 -0.81
CA GLY A 44 41.02 -11.67 0.31
C GLY A 44 39.88 -10.65 0.27
N TRP A 45 39.57 -10.11 -0.91
CA TRP A 45 38.65 -8.98 -1.08
C TRP A 45 37.26 -9.40 -1.58
N VAL A 46 37.18 -10.56 -2.25
CA VAL A 46 35.95 -11.06 -2.86
C VAL A 46 34.94 -11.46 -1.78
N ILE A 47 35.39 -12.07 -0.68
CA ILE A 47 34.52 -12.54 0.40
C ILE A 47 33.84 -11.36 1.15
N PRO A 48 34.56 -10.31 1.59
CA PRO A 48 33.93 -9.13 2.20
C PRO A 48 32.95 -8.41 1.27
N ILE A 49 33.29 -8.25 -0.01
CA ILE A 49 32.42 -7.58 -1.00
C ILE A 49 31.15 -8.40 -1.23
N LEU A 50 31.28 -9.72 -1.44
CA LEU A 50 30.12 -10.61 -1.56
C LEU A 50 29.25 -10.60 -0.32
N PHE A 51 29.83 -10.52 0.88
CA PHE A 51 29.07 -10.46 2.13
C PHE A 51 28.27 -9.16 2.25
N VAL A 52 28.84 -8.01 1.89
CA VAL A 52 28.13 -6.72 1.87
C VAL A 52 27.01 -6.73 0.82
N VAL A 53 27.29 -7.20 -0.39
CA VAL A 53 26.28 -7.32 -1.46
C VAL A 53 25.16 -8.26 -1.05
N LEU A 54 25.48 -9.43 -0.47
CA LEU A 54 24.50 -10.40 0.02
C LEU A 54 23.68 -9.81 1.16
N THR A 55 24.27 -9.05 2.07
CA THR A 55 23.56 -8.39 3.18
C THR A 55 22.59 -7.33 2.66
N ILE A 56 23.02 -6.48 1.72
CA ILE A 56 22.13 -5.51 1.04
C ILE A 56 21.01 -6.25 0.30
N PHE A 57 21.33 -7.36 -0.35
CA PHE A 57 20.34 -8.16 -1.09
C PHE A 57 19.34 -8.83 -0.15
N ILE A 58 19.77 -9.38 0.99
CA ILE A 58 18.92 -10.00 2.02
C ILE A 58 18.06 -8.95 2.70
N ILE A 59 18.62 -7.81 3.12
CA ILE A 59 17.87 -6.70 3.72
C ILE A 59 16.83 -6.17 2.72
N GLY A 60 17.24 -5.92 1.47
CA GLY A 60 16.34 -5.52 0.40
C GLY A 60 15.33 -6.59 0.00
N TRP A 61 15.59 -7.88 0.27
CA TRP A 61 14.63 -8.98 0.09
C TRP A 61 13.62 -8.98 1.24
N GLU A 62 14.04 -8.91 2.49
CA GLU A 62 13.14 -8.88 3.65
C GLU A 62 12.21 -7.66 3.64
N GLU A 63 12.69 -6.49 3.22
CA GLU A 63 11.84 -5.31 3.01
C GLU A 63 10.83 -5.51 1.88
N ARG A 64 11.22 -6.17 0.78
CA ARG A 64 10.31 -6.58 -0.31
C ARG A 64 9.24 -7.57 0.17
N LYS A 65 9.53 -8.39 1.18
CA LYS A 65 8.52 -9.29 1.80
C LYS A 65 7.55 -8.54 2.71
N LYS A 66 7.97 -7.48 3.41
CA LYS A 66 7.11 -6.73 4.35
C LYS A 66 6.07 -5.84 3.67
N ASP A 67 6.35 -5.34 2.47
CA ASP A 67 5.41 -4.53 1.70
C ASP A 67 4.45 -5.42 0.88
N THR A 68 3.86 -6.43 1.52
CA THR A 68 2.82 -7.32 0.96
C THR A 68 1.44 -7.05 1.58
N SER A 69 1.27 -5.99 2.37
CA SER A 69 -0.07 -5.59 2.80
C SER A 69 -0.86 -5.15 1.58
N GLU A 70 -1.75 -6.02 1.10
CA GLU A 70 -2.74 -5.63 0.12
C GLU A 70 -3.49 -4.41 0.62
N ARG A 71 -3.42 -3.33 -0.17
CA ARG A 71 -4.04 -2.04 0.17
C ARG A 71 -5.51 -1.97 -0.26
N PHE A 72 -6.00 -3.05 -0.86
CA PHE A 72 -7.40 -3.29 -1.15
C PHE A 72 -7.80 -4.54 -0.37
N SER A 73 -8.78 -4.44 0.51
CA SER A 73 -9.25 -5.57 1.31
C SER A 73 -10.77 -5.61 1.40
N LEU A 74 -11.31 -6.82 1.55
CA LEU A 74 -12.74 -7.05 1.79
C LEU A 74 -12.93 -7.45 3.25
N MET A 75 -13.82 -6.77 3.95
CA MET A 75 -14.26 -7.10 5.30
C MET A 75 -15.65 -7.68 5.30
N VAL A 76 -15.78 -8.87 5.89
CA VAL A 76 -17.07 -9.54 6.06
C VAL A 76 -17.51 -9.35 7.50
N LYS A 77 -18.52 -8.50 7.72
CA LYS A 77 -19.02 -8.11 9.05
C LYS A 77 -20.50 -7.76 8.99
N GLU A 78 -21.21 -7.92 10.08
CA GLU A 78 -22.53 -7.28 10.23
C GLU A 78 -22.40 -5.75 10.10
N GLU A 79 -23.42 -5.10 9.54
CA GLU A 79 -23.40 -3.67 9.23
C GLU A 79 -23.07 -2.81 10.47
N GLY A 80 -23.69 -3.10 11.62
CA GLY A 80 -23.39 -2.40 12.88
C GLY A 80 -21.93 -2.53 13.31
N ALA A 81 -21.38 -3.75 13.25
CA ALA A 81 -19.99 -4.02 13.60
C ALA A 81 -18.99 -3.37 12.63
N PHE A 82 -19.39 -3.15 11.38
CA PHE A 82 -18.58 -2.43 10.41
C PHE A 82 -18.54 -0.92 10.71
N TYR A 83 -19.67 -0.31 11.06
CA TYR A 83 -19.68 1.11 11.46
C TYR A 83 -18.94 1.34 12.79
N GLU A 84 -19.05 0.42 13.76
CA GLU A 84 -18.24 0.44 14.98
C GLU A 84 -16.75 0.37 14.64
N TYR A 85 -16.35 -0.55 13.76
CA TYR A 85 -14.97 -0.63 13.28
C TYR A 85 -14.48 0.67 12.61
N MET A 86 -15.30 1.28 11.75
CA MET A 86 -14.98 2.58 11.14
C MET A 86 -14.83 3.68 12.20
N ALA A 87 -15.69 3.66 13.23
CA ALA A 87 -15.69 4.62 14.33
C ALA A 87 -14.54 4.42 15.33
N GLU A 88 -14.05 3.20 15.49
CA GLU A 88 -12.94 2.82 16.37
C GLU A 88 -11.59 2.75 15.65
N TYR A 89 -11.58 2.91 14.31
CA TYR A 89 -10.36 2.83 13.52
C TYR A 89 -9.26 3.72 14.14
N PRO A 90 -8.06 3.15 14.43
CA PRO A 90 -7.13 3.71 15.40
C PRO A 90 -6.88 5.21 15.26
N LEU A 91 -7.10 5.94 16.36
CA LEU A 91 -7.02 7.41 16.44
C LEU A 91 -5.60 7.95 16.16
N ASP A 92 -4.55 7.17 16.42
CA ASP A 92 -3.16 7.52 16.11
C ASP A 92 -2.86 7.54 14.60
N LYS A 93 -3.70 6.89 13.79
CA LYS A 93 -3.71 7.02 12.32
C LYS A 93 -4.64 8.12 11.82
N ARG A 94 -5.60 8.59 12.63
CA ARG A 94 -6.58 9.61 12.18
C ARG A 94 -5.96 10.93 11.79
N ASP A 95 -4.89 11.34 12.47
CA ASP A 95 -4.19 12.59 12.15
C ASP A 95 -3.42 12.52 10.81
N LYS A 96 -3.27 11.33 10.23
CA LYS A 96 -2.50 11.10 9.00
C LYS A 96 -3.35 10.78 7.78
N PHE A 97 -4.62 10.41 7.94
CA PHE A 97 -5.45 9.93 6.84
C PHE A 97 -6.75 10.72 6.76
N VAL A 98 -7.14 11.06 5.53
CA VAL A 98 -8.52 11.46 5.26
C VAL A 98 -9.37 10.22 5.03
N TYR A 99 -10.46 10.13 5.77
CA TYR A 99 -11.42 9.03 5.69
C TYR A 99 -12.58 9.42 4.78
N VAL A 100 -12.91 8.53 3.86
CA VAL A 100 -14.03 8.72 2.95
C VAL A 100 -14.86 7.45 2.97
N SER A 101 -16.15 7.57 3.28
CA SER A 101 -17.10 6.47 3.20
C SER A 101 -17.95 6.63 1.95
N ILE A 102 -17.91 5.62 1.09
CA ILE A 102 -18.74 5.42 -0.09
C ILE A 102 -19.84 4.44 0.28
N ASP A 103 -21.09 4.79 -0.04
CA ASP A 103 -22.25 3.94 0.21
C ASP A 103 -22.61 3.18 -1.07
N GLY A 104 -22.33 1.88 -1.11
CA GLY A 104 -22.58 1.02 -2.27
C GLY A 104 -24.05 0.95 -2.67
N SER A 105 -24.98 1.20 -1.73
CA SER A 105 -26.41 1.26 -2.06
C SER A 105 -26.78 2.44 -2.98
N LYS A 106 -25.90 3.44 -3.09
CA LYS A 106 -26.01 4.60 -3.99
C LYS A 106 -25.24 4.44 -5.29
N CYS A 107 -24.65 3.27 -5.53
CA CYS A 107 -23.79 2.98 -6.68
C CYS A 107 -24.38 1.85 -7.53
N ARG A 108 -25.69 1.87 -7.76
CA ARG A 108 -26.42 0.76 -8.41
C ARG A 108 -26.24 0.72 -9.93
N ASP A 109 -25.85 1.84 -10.52
CA ASP A 109 -25.51 2.01 -11.93
C ASP A 109 -24.24 2.88 -12.07
N ILE A 110 -23.70 2.98 -13.28
CA ILE A 110 -22.42 3.67 -13.56
C ILE A 110 -22.51 5.16 -13.20
N ASP A 111 -23.62 5.82 -13.54
CA ASP A 111 -23.79 7.25 -13.31
C ASP A 111 -23.85 7.55 -11.81
N SER A 112 -24.63 6.78 -11.06
CA SER A 112 -24.76 6.91 -9.60
C SER A 112 -23.46 6.56 -8.87
N LEU A 113 -22.71 5.55 -9.35
CA LEU A 113 -21.37 5.23 -8.86
C LEU A 113 -20.41 6.42 -9.04
N PHE A 114 -20.34 7.01 -10.24
CA PHE A 114 -19.47 8.16 -10.49
C PHE A 114 -19.89 9.38 -9.68
N GLN A 115 -21.20 9.65 -9.53
CA GLN A 115 -21.72 10.74 -8.70
C GLN A 115 -21.34 10.57 -7.22
N GLU A 116 -21.46 9.36 -6.67
CA GLU A 116 -21.11 9.14 -5.27
C GLU A 116 -19.61 9.34 -5.03
N PHE A 117 -18.76 8.84 -5.93
CA PHE A 117 -17.31 9.04 -5.85
C PHE A 117 -16.92 10.52 -6.03
N GLU A 118 -17.46 11.19 -7.06
CA GLU A 118 -17.24 12.61 -7.30
C GLU A 118 -17.57 13.45 -6.06
N ARG A 119 -18.74 13.20 -5.48
CA ARG A 119 -19.23 13.95 -4.31
C ARG A 119 -18.39 13.69 -3.07
N LYS A 120 -18.03 12.42 -2.81
CA LYS A 120 -17.34 12.00 -1.58
C LYS A 120 -15.84 12.29 -1.60
N LEU A 121 -15.20 12.10 -2.74
CA LEU A 121 -13.78 12.42 -2.97
C LEU A 121 -13.57 13.83 -3.53
N LYS A 122 -14.64 14.61 -3.64
CA LYS A 122 -14.61 16.00 -4.13
C LYS A 122 -13.84 16.12 -5.44
N PHE A 123 -14.14 15.23 -6.39
CA PHE A 123 -13.47 15.27 -7.70
C PHE A 123 -13.64 16.66 -8.33
N PRO A 124 -12.67 17.11 -9.14
CA PRO A 124 -12.70 18.43 -9.74
C PRO A 124 -13.91 18.61 -10.67
N SER A 125 -14.33 19.85 -10.91
CA SER A 125 -15.45 20.17 -11.80
C SER A 125 -15.25 19.79 -13.28
N HIS A 126 -14.04 19.37 -13.67
CA HIS A 126 -13.76 18.85 -15.00
C HIS A 126 -13.91 17.33 -15.11
N PHE A 127 -14.21 16.66 -13.99
CA PHE A 127 -14.49 15.24 -13.98
C PHE A 127 -15.68 14.95 -14.89
N LYS A 128 -15.49 13.98 -15.77
CA LYS A 128 -16.55 13.44 -16.63
C LYS A 128 -16.88 12.05 -16.13
N HIS A 129 -18.15 11.68 -16.22
CA HIS A 129 -18.69 10.41 -15.75
C HIS A 129 -18.30 9.28 -16.73
N ASP A 130 -17.00 9.01 -16.84
CA ASP A 130 -16.42 7.92 -17.62
C ASP A 130 -15.21 7.28 -16.91
N TRP A 131 -14.89 6.04 -17.29
CA TRP A 131 -13.83 5.25 -16.67
C TRP A 131 -12.43 5.90 -16.79
N SER A 132 -12.14 6.59 -17.90
CA SER A 132 -10.82 7.21 -18.10
C SER A 132 -10.61 8.35 -17.10
N ASN A 133 -11.62 9.20 -16.92
CA ASN A 133 -11.59 10.28 -15.95
C ASN A 133 -11.59 9.75 -14.52
N PHE A 134 -12.32 8.67 -14.26
CA PHE A 134 -12.31 8.01 -12.95
C PHE A 134 -10.91 7.52 -12.58
N GLU A 135 -10.23 6.83 -13.49
CA GLU A 135 -8.86 6.36 -13.26
C GLU A 135 -7.88 7.51 -13.00
N VAL A 136 -8.00 8.62 -13.73
CA VAL A 136 -7.17 9.81 -13.49
C VAL A 136 -7.43 10.37 -12.09
N CYS A 137 -8.70 10.52 -11.71
CA CYS A 137 -9.06 11.15 -10.45
C CYS A 137 -8.72 10.31 -9.23
N ILE A 138 -8.96 8.99 -9.26
CA ILE A 138 -8.63 8.11 -8.13
C ILE A 138 -7.11 7.97 -7.92
N ASN A 139 -6.32 8.20 -8.98
CA ASN A 139 -4.86 8.18 -8.93
C ASN A 139 -4.24 9.51 -8.49
N ASP A 140 -5.00 10.59 -8.49
CA ASP A 140 -4.54 11.90 -8.05
C ASP A 140 -5.59 12.56 -7.17
N LEU A 141 -5.43 12.49 -5.86
CA LEU A 141 -6.29 13.15 -4.89
C LEU A 141 -5.66 14.44 -4.35
N SER A 142 -4.77 15.09 -5.11
CA SER A 142 -3.98 16.24 -4.64
C SER A 142 -4.80 17.44 -4.16
N TRP A 143 -6.05 17.58 -4.62
CA TRP A 143 -6.98 18.60 -4.13
C TRP A 143 -7.46 18.35 -2.69
N MET A 144 -7.43 17.12 -2.21
CA MET A 144 -7.75 16.73 -0.82
C MET A 144 -6.50 16.58 0.05
N LYS A 145 -5.61 17.58 0.07
CA LYS A 145 -4.30 17.54 0.77
C LYS A 145 -4.31 16.75 2.10
N ALA A 146 -3.77 15.54 2.05
CA ALA A 146 -3.66 14.64 3.19
C ALA A 146 -2.36 13.82 3.15
N PRO A 147 -1.85 13.37 4.31
CA PRO A 147 -0.73 12.42 4.36
C PRO A 147 -1.11 11.00 3.92
N GLY A 148 -2.39 10.74 3.64
CA GLY A 148 -2.90 9.49 3.10
C GLY A 148 -4.43 9.49 3.03
N TYR A 149 -4.99 8.49 2.35
CA TYR A 149 -6.42 8.31 2.15
C TYR A 149 -6.83 6.89 2.55
N LEU A 150 -7.92 6.78 3.31
CA LEU A 150 -8.61 5.53 3.57
C LEU A 150 -10.04 5.63 3.06
N ILE A 151 -10.36 4.85 2.04
CA ILE A 151 -11.69 4.81 1.43
C ILE A 151 -12.40 3.54 1.92
N PHE A 152 -13.50 3.74 2.62
CA PHE A 152 -14.43 2.67 2.97
C PHE A 152 -15.50 2.55 1.90
N ILE A 153 -15.76 1.35 1.41
CA ILE A 153 -16.90 1.06 0.53
C ILE A 153 -17.86 0.17 1.31
N CYS A 154 -18.92 0.77 1.84
CA CYS A 154 -19.98 0.06 2.56
C CYS A 154 -20.86 -0.69 1.54
N ASN A 155 -21.38 -1.86 1.91
CA ASN A 155 -22.33 -2.61 1.08
C ASN A 155 -21.83 -2.83 -0.36
N LEU A 156 -20.61 -3.36 -0.52
CA LEU A 156 -19.99 -3.61 -1.83
C LEU A 156 -20.87 -4.49 -2.72
N ASP A 157 -21.65 -5.39 -2.14
CA ASP A 157 -22.62 -6.23 -2.85
C ASP A 157 -23.70 -5.44 -3.58
N GLN A 158 -23.99 -4.22 -3.14
CA GLN A 158 -24.94 -3.32 -3.78
C GLN A 158 -24.32 -2.44 -4.88
N VAL A 159 -23.00 -2.52 -5.08
CA VAL A 159 -22.33 -1.80 -6.17
C VAL A 159 -22.55 -2.57 -7.48
N LEU A 160 -23.17 -1.89 -8.45
CA LEU A 160 -23.45 -2.40 -9.79
C LEU A 160 -23.99 -3.84 -9.75
N PRO A 161 -25.06 -4.13 -8.99
CA PRO A 161 -25.43 -5.51 -8.64
C PRO A 161 -25.92 -6.32 -9.85
N GLU A 162 -26.32 -5.64 -10.92
CA GLU A 162 -26.82 -6.22 -12.17
C GLU A 162 -25.82 -6.08 -13.34
N ASP A 163 -24.63 -5.52 -13.08
CA ASP A 163 -23.63 -5.20 -14.11
C ASP A 163 -22.23 -5.66 -13.66
N ASP A 164 -21.98 -6.97 -13.82
CA ASP A 164 -20.72 -7.60 -13.46
C ASP A 164 -19.54 -7.10 -14.31
N GLU A 165 -19.76 -6.70 -15.56
CA GLU A 165 -18.70 -6.21 -16.45
C GLU A 165 -18.17 -4.86 -15.95
N ASN A 166 -19.05 -3.91 -15.64
CA ASN A 166 -18.62 -2.63 -15.10
C ASN A 166 -18.16 -2.73 -13.65
N PHE A 167 -18.71 -3.66 -12.86
CA PHE A 167 -18.17 -3.97 -11.54
C PHE A 167 -16.73 -4.47 -11.61
N GLU A 168 -16.41 -5.33 -12.58
CA GLU A 168 -15.05 -5.79 -12.82
C GLU A 168 -14.11 -4.61 -13.14
N VAL A 169 -14.50 -3.74 -14.07
CA VAL A 169 -13.72 -2.54 -14.43
C VAL A 169 -13.47 -1.68 -13.19
N PHE A 170 -14.52 -1.42 -12.41
CA PHE A 170 -14.43 -0.66 -11.17
C PHE A 170 -13.38 -1.21 -10.20
N ILE A 171 -13.48 -2.50 -9.86
CA ILE A 171 -12.56 -3.14 -8.91
C ILE A 171 -11.13 -3.14 -9.46
N ARG A 172 -10.95 -3.39 -10.76
CA ARG A 172 -9.63 -3.34 -11.41
C ARG A 172 -9.03 -1.94 -11.33
N SER A 173 -9.80 -0.89 -11.59
CA SER A 173 -9.35 0.51 -11.48
C SER A 173 -8.96 0.86 -10.04
N LEU A 174 -9.73 0.46 -9.03
CA LEU A 174 -9.37 0.67 -7.61
C LEU A 174 -8.08 -0.06 -7.21
N LYS A 175 -7.93 -1.34 -7.59
CA LYS A 175 -6.71 -2.10 -7.31
C LYS A 175 -5.50 -1.50 -8.02
N LYS A 176 -5.67 -1.08 -9.26
CA LYS A 176 -4.64 -0.37 -10.03
C LYS A 176 -4.21 0.91 -9.30
N ALA A 177 -5.17 1.69 -8.83
CA ALA A 177 -4.88 2.88 -8.04
C ALA A 177 -4.05 2.56 -6.79
N CYS A 178 -4.50 1.61 -5.96
CA CYS A 178 -3.75 1.17 -4.79
C CYS A 178 -2.29 0.75 -5.10
N ARG A 179 -2.05 0.12 -6.26
CA ARG A 179 -0.68 -0.22 -6.73
C ARG A 179 0.11 1.02 -7.17
N GLU A 180 -0.50 1.95 -7.89
CA GLU A 180 0.18 3.17 -8.34
C GLU A 180 0.56 4.07 -7.17
N TRP A 181 -0.33 4.24 -6.19
CA TRP A 181 -0.03 4.97 -4.94
C TRP A 181 1.14 4.33 -4.17
N LYS A 182 1.27 3.00 -4.20
CA LYS A 182 2.42 2.28 -3.62
C LYS A 182 3.73 2.62 -4.28
N VAL A 183 3.74 2.73 -5.60
CA VAL A 183 4.92 3.17 -6.36
C VAL A 183 5.26 4.62 -6.02
N LYS A 184 4.27 5.53 -6.01
CA LYS A 184 4.46 6.95 -5.67
C LYS A 184 5.06 7.14 -4.28
N LYS A 185 4.61 6.35 -3.30
CA LYS A 185 5.12 6.35 -1.92
C LYS A 185 6.63 6.09 -1.83
N ARG A 186 7.13 5.19 -2.67
CA ARG A 186 8.55 4.79 -2.66
C ARG A 186 9.48 5.84 -3.27
N ILE A 187 8.94 6.79 -4.02
CA ILE A 187 9.75 7.73 -4.82
C ILE A 187 9.87 9.08 -4.10
N ILE A 188 8.78 9.80 -3.75
CA ILE A 188 8.92 11.17 -3.22
C ILE A 188 7.84 11.60 -2.21
N LEU A 189 6.68 10.94 -2.12
CA LEU A 189 5.57 11.41 -1.28
C LEU A 189 5.07 10.28 -0.42
N GLY A 190 5.30 10.34 0.90
CA GLY A 190 4.81 9.37 1.89
C GLY A 190 3.28 9.21 1.98
N VAL A 191 2.54 9.67 0.97
CA VAL A 191 1.09 9.60 0.83
C VAL A 191 0.68 8.20 0.40
N ASP A 192 -0.28 7.64 1.13
CA ASP A 192 -0.75 6.27 0.94
C ASP A 192 -2.25 6.24 0.58
N LEU A 193 -2.68 5.21 -0.14
CA LEU A 193 -4.10 4.95 -0.43
C LEU A 193 -4.42 3.53 0.03
N TYR A 194 -5.42 3.44 0.91
CA TYR A 194 -6.03 2.21 1.35
C TYR A 194 -7.51 2.19 0.99
N ILE A 195 -8.00 1.03 0.58
CA ILE A 195 -9.39 0.78 0.26
C ILE A 195 -9.86 -0.44 1.06
N GLU A 196 -10.89 -0.23 1.85
CA GLU A 196 -11.48 -1.21 2.74
C GLU A 196 -12.97 -1.36 2.35
N ALA A 197 -13.28 -2.41 1.60
CA ALA A 197 -14.64 -2.71 1.17
C ALA A 197 -15.34 -3.62 2.18
N HIS A 198 -16.66 -3.57 2.24
CA HIS A 198 -17.45 -4.32 3.21
C HIS A 198 -18.64 -5.02 2.55
N CYS A 199 -18.93 -6.24 3.00
CA CYS A 199 -20.22 -6.88 2.81
C CYS A 199 -20.64 -7.63 4.08
N THR A 200 -21.93 -7.93 4.19
CA THR A 200 -22.46 -8.75 5.29
C THR A 200 -22.15 -10.24 5.08
N PRO A 201 -22.08 -11.04 6.16
CA PRO A 201 -21.76 -12.48 6.06
C PRO A 201 -22.71 -13.25 5.14
N ASP A 202 -24.00 -12.90 5.11
CA ASP A 202 -24.98 -13.53 4.22
C ASP A 202 -24.73 -13.24 2.73
N LYS A 203 -23.94 -12.20 2.41
CA LYS A 203 -23.57 -11.79 1.05
C LYS A 203 -22.15 -12.22 0.66
N GLU A 204 -21.37 -12.76 1.60
CA GLU A 204 -19.96 -13.14 1.37
C GLU A 204 -19.81 -14.05 0.15
N ALA A 205 -20.56 -15.16 0.10
CA ALA A 205 -20.44 -16.14 -0.98
C ALA A 205 -20.68 -15.52 -2.37
N GLY A 206 -21.72 -14.68 -2.49
CA GLY A 206 -22.01 -13.96 -3.74
C GLY A 206 -20.90 -12.99 -4.11
N MET A 207 -20.32 -12.28 -3.14
CA MET A 207 -19.18 -11.40 -3.39
C MET A 207 -17.92 -12.13 -3.78
N MET A 208 -17.63 -13.26 -3.15
CA MET A 208 -16.49 -14.08 -3.54
C MET A 208 -16.63 -14.54 -4.99
N THR A 209 -17.81 -15.01 -5.41
CA THR A 209 -18.05 -15.38 -6.82
C THR A 209 -17.84 -14.21 -7.77
N ARG A 210 -18.31 -13.00 -7.44
CA ARG A 210 -18.09 -11.81 -8.30
C ARG A 210 -16.61 -11.43 -8.37
N LEU A 211 -15.88 -11.51 -7.26
CA LEU A 211 -14.47 -11.14 -7.18
C LEU A 211 -13.53 -12.18 -7.82
N GLU A 212 -13.88 -13.47 -7.76
CA GLU A 212 -13.13 -14.57 -8.39
C GLU A 212 -13.03 -14.43 -9.90
N LYS A 213 -14.12 -13.98 -10.56
CA LYS A 213 -14.16 -13.75 -12.02
C LYS A 213 -13.08 -12.78 -12.50
N ILE A 214 -12.61 -11.90 -11.63
CA ILE A 214 -11.70 -10.81 -11.98
C ILE A 214 -10.21 -11.31 -12.02
N GLU A 215 -9.98 -12.64 -11.91
CA GLU A 215 -8.66 -13.29 -11.75
C GLU A 215 -7.84 -12.67 -10.62
N LEU A 216 -8.53 -12.25 -9.55
CA LEU A 216 -7.92 -11.55 -8.43
C LEU A 216 -7.45 -12.57 -7.40
N THR A 217 -6.32 -13.22 -7.66
CA THR A 217 -5.66 -14.19 -6.77
C THR A 217 -5.19 -13.62 -5.42
N GLU A 218 -5.39 -12.33 -5.18
CA GLU A 218 -4.89 -11.60 -4.02
C GLU A 218 -5.91 -10.50 -3.65
N ILE A 219 -7.09 -10.90 -3.14
CA ILE A 219 -7.88 -10.03 -2.24
C ILE A 219 -7.83 -10.69 -0.87
N LYS A 220 -7.24 -9.98 0.08
CA LYS A 220 -7.25 -10.35 1.49
C LYS A 220 -8.66 -10.13 2.03
N VAL A 221 -9.38 -11.23 2.20
CA VAL A 221 -10.60 -11.27 3.00
C VAL A 221 -10.20 -11.19 4.47
N ILE A 222 -10.59 -10.11 5.14
CA ILE A 222 -10.27 -9.86 6.54
C ILE A 222 -11.50 -10.20 7.38
N ASN A 223 -11.55 -11.43 7.87
CA ASN A 223 -12.48 -11.88 8.90
C ASN A 223 -11.90 -11.54 10.27
N ARG A 224 -11.75 -10.24 10.60
CA ARG A 224 -11.30 -9.86 11.94
C ARG A 224 -12.49 -9.80 12.88
N THR A 225 -12.75 -10.88 13.60
CA THR A 225 -13.22 -10.76 14.99
C THR A 225 -12.23 -9.83 15.70
N ILE A 226 -12.76 -8.78 16.31
CA ILE A 226 -11.96 -7.88 17.15
C ILE A 226 -11.31 -8.78 18.22
N PRO A 227 -9.98 -8.79 18.40
CA PRO A 227 -9.41 -9.48 19.55
C PRO A 227 -9.83 -8.70 20.80
N GLU A 228 -10.39 -9.43 21.76
CA GLU A 228 -10.63 -8.97 23.14
C GLU A 228 -9.41 -8.29 23.77
#